data_AF-A0A2A2N912-F1
#
_entry.id   AF-A0A2A2N912-F1
#
_cell.length_a   1.000
_cell.length_b   1.000
_cell.length_c   1.000
_cell.angle_alpha   90.00
_cell.angle_beta   90.00
_cell.angle_gamma   90.00
#
_symmetry.space_group_name_H-M   'P 1'
#
loop_
_entity.id
_entity.type
_entity.pdbx_description
1 polymer ?
#
loop_
_entity_poly.entity_id
_entity_poly.type
_entity_poly.pdbx_seq_one_letter_code
_entity_poly.pdbx_strand_id
1 'polypeptide(L)' 'MKEKPKKCEEIEMTTQQFNELRKKINDLTASQLKSLQGDINHSLNKKESPLLSSEEREMLSKLFA' A
#
# COMPACT_ATOMS: atom_id res chain seq x y z
N MET A 1 -26.32 -3.79 -12.55
CA MET A 1 -26.08 -3.18 -11.21
C MET A 1 -24.68 -2.60 -11.25
N LYS A 2 -24.52 -1.27 -11.13
CA LYS A 2 -23.20 -0.64 -11.17
C LYS A 2 -22.63 -0.62 -9.76
N GLU A 3 -21.59 -1.42 -9.51
CA GLU A 3 -20.81 -1.30 -8.27
C GLU A 3 -20.21 0.10 -8.22
N LYS A 4 -20.58 0.87 -7.19
CA LYS A 4 -19.95 2.16 -6.91
C LYS A 4 -18.52 1.90 -6.43
N PRO A 5 -17.52 2.67 -6.88
CA PRO A 5 -16.17 2.57 -6.34
C PRO A 5 -16.24 2.78 -4.83
N LYS A 6 -15.61 1.88 -4.05
CA LYS A 6 -15.43 2.06 -2.61
C LYS A 6 -14.73 3.40 -2.40
N LYS A 7 -15.44 4.37 -1.84
CA LYS A 7 -14.87 5.63 -1.38
C LYS A 7 -13.78 5.26 -0.38
N CYS A 8 -12.52 5.49 -0.72
CA CYS A 8 -11.45 5.47 0.27
C CYS A 8 -11.81 6.56 1.27
N GLU A 9 -12.33 6.17 2.43
CA GLU A 9 -12.49 7.09 3.54
C GLU A 9 -11.09 7.61 3.86
N GLU A 10 -10.85 8.91 3.65
CA GLU A 10 -9.65 9.56 4.14
C GLU A 10 -9.64 9.33 5.66
N ILE A 11 -8.69 8.52 6.11
CA ILE A 11 -8.49 8.27 7.54
C ILE A 11 -7.87 9.55 8.11
N GLU A 12 -8.72 10.51 8.47
CA GLU A 12 -8.29 11.69 9.21
C GLU A 12 -7.97 11.29 10.65
N MET A 13 -6.70 11.45 11.03
CA MET A 13 -6.28 11.26 12.42
C MET A 13 -6.54 12.52 13.24
N THR A 14 -6.99 12.35 14.48
CA THR A 14 -7.08 13.48 15.42
C THR A 14 -5.68 13.90 15.87
N THR A 15 -5.55 15.15 16.32
CA THR A 15 -4.29 15.67 16.88
C THR A 15 -3.76 14.82 18.04
N GLN A 16 -4.65 14.24 18.84
CA GLN A 16 -4.26 13.34 19.94
C GLN A 16 -3.63 12.05 19.41
N GLN A 17 -4.27 11.40 18.42
CA GLN A 17 -3.76 10.19 17.79
C GLN A 17 -2.40 10.43 17.13
N PHE A 18 -2.22 11.58 16.47
CA PHE A 18 -0.93 11.98 15.91
C PHE A 18 0.16 12.09 16.98
N ASN A 19 -0.13 12.80 18.08
CA ASN A 19 0.84 13.01 19.16
C ASN A 19 1.22 11.70 19.85
N GLU A 20 0.26 10.80 20.07
CA GLU A 20 0.50 9.47 20.61
C GLU A 20 1.38 8.63 19.67
N LEU A 21 1.07 8.62 18.37
CA LEU A 21 1.86 7.91 17.38
C LEU A 21 3.29 8.46 17.31
N ARG A 22 3.44 9.78 17.30
CA ARG A 22 4.74 10.46 17.29
C ARG A 22 5.56 10.08 18.53
N LYS A 23 4.95 10.04 19.71
CA LYS A 23 5.61 9.60 20.93
C LYS A 23 6.10 8.15 20.81
N LYS A 24 5.23 7.24 20.36
CA LYS A 24 5.59 5.83 20.16
C LYS A 24 6.77 5.67 19.20
N ILE A 25 6.79 6.42 18.09
CA ILE A 25 7.90 6.39 17.13
C ILE A 25 9.21 6.88 17.77
N ASN A 26 9.16 7.93 18.59
CA ASN A 26 10.34 8.45 19.28
C ASN A 26 10.90 7.48 20.33
N ASP A 27 10.05 6.63 20.92
CA ASP A 27 10.44 5.63 21.91
C ASP A 27 11.09 4.38 21.28
N LEU A 28 11.10 4.25 19.95
CA LEU A 28 11.69 3.09 19.25
C LEU A 28 13.21 3.18 19.18
N THR A 29 13.86 2.02 19.29
CA THR A 29 15.29 1.88 19.02
C THR A 29 15.60 2.00 17.52
N ALA A 30 16.86 2.31 17.19
CA ALA A 30 17.31 2.37 15.79
C ALA A 30 17.04 1.07 15.01
N SER A 31 17.12 -0.11 15.65
CA SER A 31 16.81 -1.38 15.01
C SER A 31 15.32 -1.50 14.68
N GLN A 32 14.45 -1.12 15.61
CA GLN A 32 13.00 -1.17 15.41
C GLN A 32 12.53 -0.16 14.37
N LEU A 33 13.13 1.03 14.32
CA LEU A 33 12.87 2.03 13.28
C LEU A 33 13.23 1.50 11.88
N LYS A 34 14.35 0.78 11.75
CA LYS A 34 14.73 0.13 10.47
C LYS A 34 13.74 -0.95 10.05
N SER A 35 13.27 -1.77 10.99
CA SER A 35 12.23 -2.77 10.72
C SER A 35 10.93 -2.11 10.27
N LEU A 36 10.45 -1.09 11.00
CA LEU A 36 9.24 -0.33 10.65
C LEU A 36 9.36 0.32 9.26
N GLN A 37 10.52 0.89 8.93
CA GLN A 37 10.78 1.45 7.60
C GLN A 37 10.68 0.38 6.51
N GLY A 38 11.19 -0.83 6.76
CA GLY A 38 11.06 -1.97 5.86
C GLY A 38 9.61 -2.36 5.61
N ASP A 39 8.81 -2.45 6.67
CA ASP A 39 7.39 -2.81 6.59
C ASP A 39 6.56 -1.75 5.83
N ILE A 40 6.82 -0.46 6.09
CA ILE A 40 6.20 0.65 5.35
C ILE A 40 6.55 0.55 3.87
N ASN A 41 7.84 0.36 3.55
CA ASN A 41 8.29 0.21 2.17
C ASN A 41 7.64 -0.99 1.48
N HIS A 42 7.49 -2.12 2.18
CA HIS A 42 6.84 -3.30 1.60
C HIS A 42 5.34 -3.08 1.35
N SER A 43 4.66 -2.40 2.27
CA SER A 43 3.23 -2.09 2.16
C SER A 43 2.94 -1.10 1.01
N LEU A 44 3.75 -0.04 0.90
CA LEU A 44 3.62 0.97 -0.15
C LEU A 44 4.07 0.46 -1.52
N ASN A 45 5.12 -0.35 -1.57
CA ASN A 45 5.62 -0.94 -2.81
C ASN A 45 5.03 -2.33 -3.07
N LYS A 46 3.80 -2.58 -2.63
CA LYS A 46 3.05 -3.74 -3.12
C LYS A 46 2.96 -3.61 -4.64
N LYS A 47 3.84 -4.32 -5.34
CA LYS A 47 3.75 -4.49 -6.78
C LYS A 47 2.34 -5.00 -7.03
N GLU A 48 1.53 -4.21 -7.70
CA GLU A 48 0.26 -4.70 -8.22
C GLU A 48 0.60 -5.95 -9.02
N SER A 49 -0.01 -7.08 -8.63
CA SER A 49 0.07 -8.27 -9.45
C SER A 49 -0.41 -7.86 -10.84
N PRO A 50 0.35 -8.13 -11.91
CA PRO A 50 -0.04 -7.72 -13.24
C PRO A 50 -1.47 -8.20 -13.48
N LEU A 51 -2.34 -7.29 -13.95
CA LEU A 51 -3.77 -7.55 -14.15
C LEU A 51 -4.03 -8.76 -15.05
N LEU A 52 -3.03 -9.11 -15.86
CA LEU A 52 -3.03 -10.23 -16.76
C LEU A 52 -1.82 -11.10 -16.44
N SER A 53 -2.04 -12.40 -16.44
CA SER A 53 -0.99 -13.41 -16.52
C SER A 53 -0.13 -13.20 -17.78
N SER A 54 1.05 -13.82 -17.79
CA SER A 54 1.93 -13.78 -18.96
C SER A 54 1.22 -14.36 -20.19
N GLU A 55 0.45 -15.43 -19.98
CA GLU A 55 -0.31 -16.15 -20.99
C GLU A 55 -1.44 -15.29 -21.57
N GLU A 56 -2.23 -14.61 -20.73
CA GLU A 56 -3.30 -13.70 -21.17
C GLU A 56 -2.74 -12.51 -21.95
N ARG A 57 -1.61 -11.95 -21.51
CA ARG A 57 -0.93 -10.88 -22.22
C ARG A 57 -0.43 -11.34 -23.58
N GLU A 58 0.13 -12.54 -23.66
CA GLU A 58 0.59 -13.11 -24.94
C GLU A 58 -0.58 -13.34 -25.88
N MET A 59 -1.71 -13.88 -25.40
CA MET A 59 -2.92 -14.06 -26.19
C MET A 59 -3.44 -12.73 -26.76
N LEU A 60 -3.52 -11.68 -25.93
CA LEU A 60 -3.97 -10.36 -26.39
C LEU A 60 -3.01 -9.75 -27.40
N SER A 61 -1.70 -9.94 -27.25
CA SER A 61 -0.70 -9.41 -28.19
C SER A 61 -0.89 -9.97 -29.61
N LYS A 62 -1.38 -11.20 -29.74
CA LYS A 62 -1.67 -11.86 -31.03
C LYS A 62 -2.91 -11.32 -31.74
N LEU A 63 -3.79 -10.57 -31.06
CA LEU A 63 -5.00 -9.98 -31.66
C LEU A 63 -4.74 -8.63 -32.32
N PHE A 64 -3.63 -7.97 -31.99
CA PHE A 64 -3.27 -6.64 -32.48
C PHE A 64 -1.97 -6.64 -33.31
N ALA A 65 -1.46 -7.83 -33.65
CA ALA A 65 -0.29 -8.03 -34.51
C ALA A 65 -0.69 -8.15 -35.98
#